data_AF-A0A1R2C089-F1
#
_entry.id   AF-A0A1R2C089-F1
#
_cell.length_a   1.000
_cell.length_b   1.000
_cell.length_c   1.000
_cell.angle_alpha   90.00
_cell.angle_beta   90.00
_cell.angle_gamma   90.00
#
_symmetry.space_group_name_H-M   'P 1'
#
loop_
_entity.id
_entity.type
_entity.pdbx_description
1 polymer ?
#
loop_
_entity_poly.entity_id
_entity_poly.type
_entity_poly.pdbx_seq_one_letter_code
_entity_poly.pdbx_strand_id
1 'polypeptide(L)'
;MDYCIDISDIEVQEAMKYLEITSDDLKIRDKSFFHGNEKVQRLRYEHHLKRLKKLKNQIVNYINHDKAKKYPFDHFSFSSERVETQESSLSKAKLKSKMNLSIQIKQENHRRKLLGSSMQKLLRKEFIEEKLKSEIEKKRIEDDHKREAVKMRIDNLLSQQQEKTRKWKEKLSRVPSRVGSISPQSRKFRSMQRSLSRTSNNDSSLDHLQSFHEKMLRSKHLHQSLLQEKRIKIADHNEKVHNILKKHKSIREVHEHSKLINLIGKIDHLDSHRSKKIKLITDVHAKKQETITKKVTKIKNNLEEESDKMLKRMRKLDSKQMNHKNKVLYQLEELNKEKEYWSIRQHLRDEDARENLNRIRKSDMEKKKELIEKHLELHKKFETMKELKEKTNQKIRYDAIQANHEYAKAKMIHVLIQKSPNPNHYSKVIEKIS
;
A
#
# COMPACT_ATOMS: atom_id res chain seq x y z
N MET A 1 -10.89 13.62 20.37
CA MET A 1 -9.60 13.99 21.00
C MET A 1 -9.89 15.31 21.64
N ASP A 2 -10.27 15.27 22.91
CA ASP A 2 -10.83 16.44 23.58
C ASP A 2 -9.65 17.31 24.02
N TYR A 3 -9.59 18.56 23.55
CA TYR A 3 -8.54 19.49 23.92
C TYR A 3 -8.88 20.09 25.29
N CYS A 4 -8.00 19.90 26.26
CA CYS A 4 -8.19 20.38 27.63
C CYS A 4 -7.28 21.59 27.90
N ILE A 5 -7.78 22.81 27.72
CA ILE A 5 -6.98 24.03 27.86
C ILE A 5 -7.84 25.14 28.50
N ASP A 6 -7.19 26.07 29.21
CA ASP A 6 -7.80 27.23 29.83
C ASP A 6 -8.20 28.27 28.76
N ILE A 7 -9.48 28.64 28.73
CA ILE A 7 -10.05 29.59 27.76
C ILE A 7 -9.81 31.03 28.20
N SER A 8 -9.36 31.28 29.43
CA SER A 8 -8.98 32.64 29.86
C SER A 8 -7.63 33.10 29.28
N ASP A 9 -6.85 32.18 28.71
CA ASP A 9 -5.58 32.47 28.03
C ASP A 9 -5.84 33.15 26.68
N ILE A 10 -5.36 34.38 26.53
CA ILE A 10 -5.55 35.23 25.34
C ILE A 10 -5.09 34.51 24.07
N GLU A 11 -4.01 33.74 24.15
CA GLU A 11 -3.46 33.02 23.00
C GLU A 11 -4.35 31.85 22.56
N VAL A 12 -5.08 31.26 23.51
CA VAL A 12 -6.05 30.19 23.26
C VAL A 12 -7.32 30.78 22.66
N GLN A 13 -7.81 31.89 23.19
CA GLN A 13 -8.96 32.61 22.62
C GLN A 13 -8.72 33.04 21.18
N GLU A 14 -7.51 33.53 20.88
CA GLU A 14 -7.15 33.91 19.52
C GLU A 14 -7.09 32.69 18.58
N ALA A 15 -6.57 31.56 19.04
CA ALA A 15 -6.57 30.32 18.26
C ALA A 15 -7.98 29.76 18.07
N MET A 16 -8.84 29.80 19.09
CA MET A 16 -10.24 29.38 19.01
C MET A 16 -11.02 30.20 17.99
N LYS A 17 -10.88 31.53 18.04
CA LYS A 17 -11.54 32.45 17.10
C LYS A 17 -11.16 32.17 15.65
N TYR A 18 -9.88 31.84 15.39
CA TYR A 18 -9.40 31.51 14.05
C TYR A 18 -9.80 30.12 13.57
N LEU A 19 -10.05 29.18 14.49
CA LEU A 19 -10.41 27.81 14.18
C LEU A 19 -11.92 27.56 14.18
N GLU A 20 -12.72 28.59 14.48
CA GLU A 20 -14.18 28.52 14.68
C GLU A 20 -14.59 27.45 15.72
N ILE A 21 -13.72 27.20 16.70
CA ILE A 21 -13.97 26.23 17.79
C ILE A 21 -14.72 26.94 18.91
N THR A 22 -15.85 26.37 19.33
CA THR A 22 -16.65 26.92 20.44
C THR A 22 -16.14 26.43 21.80
N SER A 23 -16.52 27.11 22.89
CA SER A 23 -16.17 26.68 24.25
C SER A 23 -16.68 25.28 24.58
N ASP A 24 -17.73 24.82 23.91
CA ASP A 24 -18.38 23.53 24.14
C ASP A 24 -17.56 22.37 23.53
N ASP A 25 -16.74 22.67 22.52
CA ASP A 25 -15.84 21.73 21.85
C ASP A 25 -14.51 21.53 22.61
N LEU A 26 -14.26 22.35 23.65
CA LEU A 26 -13.07 22.30 24.48
C LEU A 26 -13.42 21.95 25.92
N LYS A 27 -12.69 20.99 26.50
CA LYS A 27 -12.82 20.71 27.94
C LYS A 27 -12.01 21.75 28.72
N ILE A 28 -12.66 22.81 29.20
CA ILE A 28 -11.99 23.88 29.96
C ILE A 28 -11.34 23.30 31.22
N ARG A 29 -10.00 23.28 31.29
CA ARG A 29 -9.26 22.79 32.46
C ARG A 29 -7.94 23.56 32.62
N ASP A 30 -7.71 24.04 33.83
CA ASP A 30 -6.50 24.76 34.24
C ASP A 30 -5.26 23.84 34.27
N LYS A 31 -4.06 24.42 34.32
CA LYS A 31 -2.74 23.76 34.36
C LYS A 31 -2.66 22.67 35.44
N SER A 32 -3.34 22.89 36.56
CA SER A 32 -3.48 21.97 37.70
C SER A 32 -4.13 20.63 37.35
N PHE A 33 -4.85 20.53 36.23
CA PHE A 33 -5.48 19.30 35.77
C PHE A 33 -4.48 18.28 35.17
N PHE A 34 -3.31 18.73 34.71
CA PHE A 34 -2.31 17.84 34.16
C PHE A 34 -1.63 17.05 35.28
N HIS A 35 -1.41 15.75 35.07
CA HIS A 35 -0.74 14.93 36.09
C HIS A 35 0.77 15.21 36.13
N GLY A 36 1.34 15.38 37.32
CA GLY A 36 2.77 15.57 37.55
C GLY A 36 3.07 16.68 38.57
N ASN A 37 4.36 16.93 38.83
CA ASN A 37 4.78 18.11 39.60
C ASN A 37 4.56 19.40 38.77
N GLU A 38 4.55 20.56 39.40
CA GLU A 38 4.21 21.85 38.77
C GLU A 38 4.99 22.11 37.47
N LYS A 39 6.28 21.77 37.43
CA LYS A 39 7.12 21.86 36.23
C LYS A 39 6.61 20.97 35.09
N VAL A 40 6.23 19.73 35.39
CA VAL A 40 5.67 18.78 34.41
C VAL A 40 4.26 19.19 33.99
N GLN A 41 3.44 19.72 34.90
CA GLN A 41 2.12 20.25 34.57
C GLN A 41 2.20 21.41 33.58
N ARG A 42 3.09 22.37 33.85
CA ARG A 42 3.37 23.51 32.97
C ARG A 42 3.86 23.05 31.59
N LEU A 43 4.83 22.12 31.53
CA LEU A 43 5.33 21.58 30.25
C LEU A 43 4.25 20.88 29.43
N ARG A 44 3.33 20.15 30.09
CA ARG A 44 2.21 19.49 29.41
C ARG A 44 1.22 20.51 28.86
N TYR A 45 0.86 21.52 29.66
CA TYR A 45 0.01 22.63 29.21
C TYR A 45 0.64 23.35 28.00
N GLU A 46 1.91 23.73 28.09
CA GLU A 46 2.65 24.39 26.99
C GLU A 46 2.74 23.53 25.72
N HIS A 47 2.89 22.21 25.87
CA HIS A 47 2.87 21.29 24.73
C HIS A 47 1.52 21.29 24.01
N HIS A 48 0.40 21.31 24.74
CA HIS A 48 -0.94 21.39 24.16
C HIS A 48 -1.19 22.75 23.49
N LEU A 49 -0.75 23.84 24.10
CA LEU A 49 -0.79 25.18 23.53
C LEU A 49 0.01 25.29 22.22
N LYS A 50 1.25 24.77 22.20
CA LYS A 50 2.09 24.71 20.99
C LYS A 50 1.40 23.94 19.86
N ARG A 51 0.69 22.86 20.20
CA ARG A 51 -0.03 22.04 19.22
C ARG A 51 -1.22 22.78 18.62
N LEU A 52 -1.98 23.53 19.42
CA LEU A 52 -3.04 24.40 18.91
C LEU A 52 -2.49 25.53 18.03
N LYS A 53 -1.43 26.21 18.45
CA LYS A 53 -0.77 27.25 17.61
C LYS A 53 -0.28 26.68 16.29
N LYS A 54 0.28 25.46 16.30
CA LYS A 54 0.71 24.77 15.08
C LYS A 54 -0.48 24.45 14.16
N LEU A 55 -1.61 24.01 14.71
CA LEU A 55 -2.85 23.78 13.96
C LEU A 55 -3.39 25.08 13.35
N LYS A 56 -3.46 26.17 14.13
CA LYS A 56 -3.80 27.52 13.64
C LYS A 56 -2.93 27.90 12.45
N ASN A 57 -1.60 27.80 12.57
CA ASN A 57 -0.67 28.16 11.50
C ASN A 57 -0.80 27.25 10.28
N GLN A 58 -1.05 25.95 10.46
CA GLN A 58 -1.28 25.02 9.36
C GLN A 58 -2.56 25.36 8.57
N ILE A 59 -3.62 25.75 9.27
CA ILE A 59 -4.89 26.15 8.65
C ILE A 59 -4.76 27.51 7.97
N VAL A 60 -4.09 28.49 8.60
CA VAL A 60 -3.79 29.78 7.96
C VAL A 60 -2.97 29.58 6.68
N ASN A 61 -1.96 28.72 6.72
CA ASN A 61 -1.17 28.39 5.54
C ASN A 61 -2.01 27.66 4.48
N TYR A 62 -2.92 26.77 4.88
CA TYR A 62 -3.84 26.08 3.97
C TYR A 62 -4.78 27.08 3.26
N ILE A 63 -5.42 27.99 4.01
CA ILE A 63 -6.31 29.03 3.47
C ILE A 63 -5.54 29.98 2.53
N ASN A 64 -4.31 30.33 2.89
CA ASN A 64 -3.46 31.18 2.05
C ASN A 64 -2.96 30.45 0.79
N HIS A 65 -2.76 29.12 0.85
CA HIS A 65 -2.40 28.29 -0.30
C HIS A 65 -3.58 28.00 -1.24
N ASP A 66 -4.83 28.04 -0.77
CA ASP A 66 -6.03 27.84 -1.61
C ASP A 66 -6.22 28.93 -2.69
N LYS A 67 -5.58 30.10 -2.55
CA LYS A 67 -5.53 31.12 -3.62
C LYS A 67 -4.49 30.85 -4.71
N ALA A 68 -3.59 29.88 -4.53
CA ALA A 68 -2.50 29.58 -5.45
C ALA A 68 -2.32 28.07 -5.70
N LYS A 69 -3.23 27.50 -6.51
CA LYS A 69 -3.09 26.23 -7.28
C LYS A 69 -2.79 24.93 -6.51
N LYS A 70 -3.75 23.99 -6.68
CA LYS A 70 -3.64 22.51 -6.68
C LYS A 70 -3.20 21.82 -5.37
N TYR A 71 -4.21 21.32 -4.64
CA TYR A 71 -4.25 20.13 -3.77
C TYR A 71 -3.04 19.85 -2.85
N PRO A 72 -3.14 20.15 -1.54
CA PRO A 72 -2.06 19.94 -0.58
C PRO A 72 -2.23 18.66 0.28
N PHE A 73 -2.81 17.58 -0.26
CA PHE A 73 -2.97 16.33 0.52
C PHE A 73 -1.78 15.35 0.41
N ASP A 74 -0.82 15.60 -0.49
CA ASP A 74 0.28 14.65 -0.74
C ASP A 74 1.54 14.87 0.14
N HIS A 75 1.60 15.93 0.96
CA HIS A 75 2.76 16.20 1.81
C HIS A 75 2.42 16.51 3.27
N PHE A 76 1.63 15.64 3.91
CA PHE A 76 1.65 15.52 5.37
C PHE A 76 2.74 14.55 5.81
N SER A 77 4.00 14.96 5.72
CA SER A 77 5.06 14.35 6.51
C SER A 77 4.93 14.86 7.94
N PHE A 78 4.37 14.05 8.84
CA PHE A 78 4.73 14.17 10.25
C PHE A 78 6.22 13.82 10.33
N SER A 79 7.08 14.84 10.29
CA SER A 79 8.45 14.71 10.74
C SER A 79 8.39 14.31 12.21
N SER A 80 8.49 13.00 12.45
CA SER A 80 8.83 12.44 13.74
C SER A 80 10.21 12.98 14.08
N GLU A 81 10.25 14.13 14.75
CA GLU A 81 11.46 14.66 15.34
C GLU A 81 12.02 13.57 16.25
N ARG A 82 13.21 13.09 15.87
CA ARG A 82 13.94 12.08 16.60
C ARG A 82 14.35 12.74 17.89
N VAL A 83 13.61 12.48 18.97
CA VAL A 83 14.06 12.84 20.32
C VAL A 83 15.28 11.98 20.59
N GLU A 84 16.46 12.56 20.37
CA GLU A 84 17.72 12.06 20.90
C GLU A 84 17.67 12.25 22.41
N THR A 85 17.19 11.24 23.13
CA THR A 85 17.52 11.09 24.53
C THR A 85 18.73 10.20 24.64
N GLN A 86 19.87 10.82 24.97
CA GLN A 86 20.87 10.21 25.82
C GLN A 86 20.14 9.61 27.04
N GLU A 87 20.20 8.29 27.20
CA GLU A 87 20.43 7.63 28.48
C GLU A 87 20.42 6.11 28.29
N SER A 88 21.53 5.52 28.71
CA SER A 88 21.84 4.11 28.79
C SER A 88 20.91 3.39 29.77
N SER A 89 20.13 2.43 29.26
CA SER A 89 19.51 1.25 29.94
C SER A 89 18.04 1.04 29.51
N LEU A 90 17.83 0.56 28.28
CA LEU A 90 16.49 0.17 27.83
C LEU A 90 16.20 -1.30 28.18
N SER A 91 15.26 -1.51 29.11
CA SER A 91 14.72 -2.84 29.41
C SER A 91 14.05 -3.48 28.17
N LYS A 92 14.22 -4.80 27.99
CA LYS A 92 13.68 -5.58 26.85
C LYS A 92 12.19 -5.35 26.59
N ALA A 93 11.41 -5.07 27.65
CA ALA A 93 9.97 -4.77 27.57
C ALA A 93 9.66 -3.43 26.86
N LYS A 94 10.43 -2.37 27.13
CA LYS A 94 10.26 -1.07 26.46
C LYS A 94 10.66 -1.14 24.99
N LEU A 95 11.64 -1.97 24.65
CA LEU A 95 12.07 -2.20 23.27
C LEU A 95 11.01 -2.97 22.45
N LYS A 96 10.39 -4.00 23.04
CA LYS A 96 9.27 -4.74 22.44
C LYS A 96 8.03 -3.86 22.26
N SER A 97 7.72 -2.99 23.22
CA SER A 97 6.61 -2.02 23.13
C SER A 97 6.84 -0.99 22.00
N LYS A 98 8.05 -0.41 21.90
CA LYS A 98 8.40 0.50 20.78
C LYS A 98 8.33 -0.19 19.42
N MET A 99 8.76 -1.45 19.34
CA MET A 99 8.71 -2.22 18.10
C MET A 99 7.28 -2.55 17.67
N ASN A 100 6.40 -2.91 18.62
CA ASN A 100 4.98 -3.14 18.37
C ASN A 100 4.27 -1.85 17.92
N LEU A 101 4.54 -0.72 18.56
CA LEU A 101 4.03 0.60 18.15
C LEU A 101 4.48 0.95 16.72
N SER A 102 5.73 0.69 16.35
CA SER A 102 6.22 0.92 14.99
C SER A 102 5.49 0.05 13.95
N ILE A 103 5.21 -1.21 14.28
CA ILE A 103 4.46 -2.12 13.41
C ILE A 103 3.01 -1.62 13.25
N GLN A 104 2.35 -1.23 14.34
CA GLN A 104 0.99 -0.69 14.31
C GLN A 104 0.91 0.60 13.49
N ILE A 105 1.87 1.52 13.65
CA ILE A 105 1.94 2.76 12.85
C ILE A 105 2.12 2.44 11.36
N LYS A 106 2.94 1.45 11.01
CA LYS A 106 3.11 1.04 9.60
C LYS A 106 1.83 0.45 9.02
N GLN A 107 1.14 -0.41 9.77
CA GLN A 107 -0.14 -1.01 9.36
C GLN A 107 -1.23 0.06 9.19
N GLU A 108 -1.34 0.99 10.13
CA GLU A 108 -2.29 2.09 10.10
C GLU A 108 -2.02 3.05 8.93
N ASN A 109 -0.75 3.38 8.65
CA ASN A 109 -0.37 4.17 7.48
C ASN A 109 -0.69 3.46 6.16
N HIS A 110 -0.52 2.13 6.11
CA HIS A 110 -0.91 1.34 4.93
C HIS A 110 -2.43 1.37 4.73
N ARG A 111 -3.22 1.19 5.79
CA ARG A 111 -4.69 1.29 5.76
C ARG A 111 -5.16 2.67 5.30
N ARG A 112 -4.52 3.75 5.78
CA ARG A 112 -4.81 5.13 5.35
C ARG A 112 -4.50 5.37 3.87
N LYS A 113 -3.40 4.82 3.34
CA LYS A 113 -3.09 4.90 1.90
C LYS A 113 -4.14 4.20 1.05
N LEU A 114 -4.61 3.03 1.47
CA LEU A 114 -5.68 2.30 0.78
C LEU A 114 -6.98 3.10 0.77
N LEU A 115 -7.39 3.63 1.93
CA LEU A 115 -8.58 4.49 2.07
C LEU A 115 -8.48 5.75 1.21
N GLY A 116 -7.33 6.43 1.20
CA GLY A 116 -7.09 7.60 0.36
C GLY A 116 -7.23 7.30 -1.13
N SER A 117 -6.72 6.15 -1.59
CA SER A 117 -6.86 5.73 -2.99
C SER A 117 -8.31 5.43 -3.39
N SER A 118 -9.10 4.84 -2.47
CA SER A 118 -10.52 4.57 -2.69
C SER A 118 -11.35 5.85 -2.70
N MET A 119 -11.05 6.80 -1.80
CA MET A 119 -11.74 8.09 -1.74
C MET A 119 -11.44 8.94 -2.98
N GLN A 120 -10.20 8.94 -3.48
CA GLN A 120 -9.87 9.58 -4.76
C GLN A 120 -10.60 8.96 -5.96
N LYS A 121 -10.85 7.64 -5.95
CA LYS A 121 -11.65 6.98 -7.00
C LYS A 121 -13.12 7.39 -6.94
N LEU A 122 -13.69 7.51 -5.73
CA LEU A 122 -15.06 7.98 -5.52
C LEU A 122 -15.23 9.43 -5.98
N LEU A 123 -14.36 10.34 -5.55
CA LEU A 123 -14.39 11.76 -5.99
C LEU A 123 -14.26 11.91 -7.51
N ARG A 124 -13.42 11.09 -8.15
CA ARG A 124 -13.32 11.07 -9.62
C ARG A 124 -14.60 10.56 -10.28
N LYS A 125 -15.28 9.60 -9.67
CA LYS A 125 -16.56 9.06 -10.18
C LYS A 125 -17.65 10.12 -10.08
N GLU A 126 -17.77 10.80 -8.94
CA GLU A 126 -18.72 11.90 -8.73
C GLU A 126 -18.51 13.04 -9.75
N PHE A 127 -17.25 13.45 -9.96
CA PHE A 127 -16.94 14.46 -10.97
C PHE A 127 -17.30 14.02 -12.40
N ILE A 128 -17.08 12.75 -12.75
CA ILE A 128 -17.45 12.21 -14.07
C ILE A 128 -18.97 12.16 -14.23
N GLU A 129 -19.71 11.75 -13.19
CA GLU A 129 -21.17 11.71 -13.20
C GLU A 129 -21.78 13.12 -13.32
N GLU A 130 -21.25 14.10 -12.60
CA GLU A 130 -21.69 15.49 -12.68
C GLU A 130 -21.42 16.07 -14.08
N LYS A 131 -20.23 15.78 -14.64
CA LYS A 131 -19.90 16.19 -16.01
C LYS A 131 -20.86 15.54 -17.03
N LEU A 132 -21.15 14.25 -16.90
CA LEU A 132 -22.11 13.54 -17.75
C LEU A 132 -23.52 14.12 -17.65
N LYS A 133 -24.01 14.41 -16.43
CA LYS A 133 -25.31 15.07 -16.23
C LYS A 133 -25.36 16.43 -16.91
N SER A 134 -24.30 17.23 -16.77
CA SER A 134 -24.20 18.55 -17.41
C SER A 134 -24.22 18.46 -18.95
N GLU A 135 -23.60 17.43 -19.52
CA GLU A 135 -23.50 17.24 -20.97
C GLU A 135 -24.82 16.71 -21.56
N ILE A 136 -25.53 15.85 -20.83
CA ILE A 136 -26.88 15.40 -21.17
C ILE A 136 -27.85 16.59 -21.16
N GLU A 137 -27.80 17.43 -20.12
CA GLU A 137 -28.68 18.60 -20.02
C GLU A 137 -28.42 19.62 -21.15
N LYS A 138 -27.14 19.86 -21.49
CA LYS A 138 -26.79 20.71 -22.64
C LYS A 138 -27.35 20.16 -23.96
N LYS A 139 -27.24 18.84 -24.20
CA LYS A 139 -27.80 18.21 -25.40
C LYS A 139 -29.33 18.30 -25.43
N ARG A 140 -29.99 18.15 -24.27
CA ARG A 140 -31.44 18.29 -24.16
C ARG A 140 -31.89 19.68 -24.56
N ILE A 141 -31.24 20.72 -24.03
CA ILE A 141 -31.53 22.13 -24.38
C ILE A 141 -31.29 22.38 -25.88
N GLU A 142 -30.21 21.85 -26.44
CA GLU A 142 -29.92 21.98 -27.88
C GLU A 142 -30.99 21.32 -28.76
N ASP A 143 -31.46 20.13 -28.38
CA ASP A 143 -32.50 19.42 -29.12
C ASP A 143 -33.87 20.08 -28.96
N ASP A 144 -34.15 20.69 -27.81
CA ASP A 144 -35.36 21.50 -27.61
C ASP A 144 -35.33 22.77 -28.47
N HIS A 145 -34.19 23.47 -28.57
CA HIS A 145 -34.03 24.59 -29.50
C HIS A 145 -34.20 24.16 -30.97
N LYS A 146 -33.69 22.98 -31.37
CA LYS A 146 -33.90 22.45 -32.72
C LYS A 146 -35.37 22.13 -32.98
N ARG A 147 -36.06 21.52 -32.00
CA ARG A 147 -37.50 21.22 -32.09
C ARG A 147 -38.31 22.51 -32.25
N GLU A 148 -37.99 23.53 -31.48
CA GLU A 148 -38.67 24.82 -31.54
C GLU A 148 -38.41 25.56 -32.86
N ALA A 149 -37.17 25.54 -33.37
CA ALA A 149 -36.85 26.10 -34.68
C ALA A 149 -37.60 25.39 -35.83
N VAL A 150 -37.77 24.07 -35.75
CA VAL A 150 -38.56 23.30 -36.72
C VAL A 150 -40.05 23.66 -36.62
N LYS A 151 -40.59 23.76 -35.40
CA LYS A 151 -41.99 24.17 -35.16
C LYS A 151 -42.27 25.55 -35.75
N MET A 152 -41.43 26.54 -35.46
CA MET A 152 -41.53 27.90 -36.02
C MET A 152 -41.50 27.90 -37.56
N ARG A 153 -40.68 27.04 -38.17
CA ARG A 153 -40.61 26.90 -39.62
C ARG A 153 -41.89 26.29 -40.21
N ILE A 154 -42.46 25.28 -39.56
CA ILE A 154 -43.73 24.68 -39.97
C ILE A 154 -44.87 25.69 -39.85
N ASP A 155 -44.96 26.40 -38.73
CA ASP A 155 -46.00 27.41 -38.49
C ASP A 155 -45.93 28.54 -39.53
N ASN A 156 -44.73 28.98 -39.89
CA ASN A 156 -44.53 30.00 -40.93
C ASN A 156 -44.95 29.49 -42.33
N LEU A 157 -44.62 28.23 -42.67
CA LEU A 157 -45.06 27.62 -43.94
C LEU A 157 -46.59 27.47 -44.00
N LEU A 158 -47.23 27.05 -42.90
CA LEU A 158 -48.69 26.95 -42.80
C LEU A 158 -49.35 28.31 -42.96
N SER A 159 -48.81 29.35 -42.31
CA SER A 159 -49.32 30.73 -42.43
C SER A 159 -49.21 31.25 -43.86
N GLN A 160 -48.06 31.02 -44.53
CA GLN A 160 -47.89 31.36 -45.96
C GLN A 160 -48.88 30.61 -46.87
N GLN A 161 -49.19 29.34 -46.56
CA GLN A 161 -50.15 28.56 -47.33
C GLN A 161 -51.59 29.05 -47.12
N GLN A 162 -51.97 29.38 -45.89
CA GLN A 162 -53.28 29.97 -45.59
C GLN A 162 -53.49 31.30 -46.35
N GLU A 163 -52.47 32.17 -46.35
CA GLU A 163 -52.54 33.45 -47.06
C GLU A 163 -52.65 33.29 -48.58
N LYS A 164 -51.91 32.34 -49.17
CA LYS A 164 -52.09 31.97 -50.59
C LYS A 164 -53.51 31.52 -50.85
N THR A 165 -54.05 30.63 -50.02
CA THR A 165 -55.40 30.08 -50.18
C THR A 165 -56.47 31.17 -50.08
N ARG A 166 -56.30 32.14 -49.17
CA ARG A 166 -57.16 33.32 -49.05
C ARG A 166 -57.16 34.16 -50.34
N LYS A 167 -55.99 34.47 -50.89
CA LYS A 167 -55.86 35.22 -52.16
C LYS A 167 -56.48 34.50 -53.35
N TRP A 168 -56.41 33.17 -53.40
CA TRP A 168 -57.07 32.37 -54.45
C TRP A 168 -58.60 32.42 -54.34
N LYS A 169 -59.16 32.28 -53.13
CA LYS A 169 -60.61 32.42 -52.90
C LYS A 169 -61.12 33.79 -53.30
N GLU A 170 -60.36 34.85 -53.03
CA GLU A 170 -60.68 36.24 -53.38
C GLU A 170 -60.61 36.51 -54.90
N LYS A 171 -59.76 35.78 -55.64
CA LYS A 171 -59.73 35.84 -57.11
C LYS A 171 -60.89 35.09 -57.76
N LEU A 172 -61.30 33.95 -57.18
CA LEU A 172 -62.40 33.14 -57.69
C LEU A 172 -63.77 33.81 -57.50
N SER A 173 -63.94 34.62 -56.44
CA SER A 173 -65.18 35.39 -56.24
C SER A 173 -65.35 36.57 -57.21
N ARG A 174 -64.34 36.90 -58.02
CA ARG A 174 -64.37 38.01 -59.00
C ARG A 174 -64.71 37.58 -60.44
N VAL A 175 -64.96 36.29 -60.71
CA VAL A 175 -65.32 35.83 -62.06
C VAL A 175 -66.85 35.97 -62.26
N PRO A 176 -67.34 36.78 -63.21
CA PRO A 176 -68.78 36.90 -63.47
C PRO A 176 -69.30 35.67 -64.20
N SER A 177 -70.31 35.00 -63.66
CA SER A 177 -71.06 33.95 -64.34
C SER A 177 -71.94 34.54 -65.45
N ARG A 178 -71.47 34.53 -66.70
CA ARG A 178 -72.30 34.73 -67.89
C ARG A 178 -72.09 33.56 -68.85
N VAL A 179 -72.94 32.54 -68.72
CA VAL A 179 -73.06 31.44 -69.69
C VAL A 179 -74.27 31.74 -70.56
N GLY A 180 -74.03 31.95 -71.86
CA GLY A 180 -75.08 32.05 -72.87
C GLY A 180 -74.58 32.63 -74.20
N SER A 181 -74.15 31.78 -75.13
CA SER A 181 -74.22 32.10 -76.57
C SER A 181 -74.19 30.83 -77.43
N ILE A 182 -75.09 30.79 -78.42
CA ILE A 182 -75.31 29.71 -79.40
C ILE A 182 -74.51 30.01 -80.68
N SER A 183 -73.93 29.00 -81.33
CA SER A 183 -72.94 29.17 -82.41
C SER A 183 -73.54 29.49 -83.79
N PRO A 184 -72.79 30.16 -84.69
CA PRO A 184 -73.27 30.68 -86.00
C PRO A 184 -73.50 29.61 -87.08
N GLN A 185 -73.22 28.34 -86.77
CA GLN A 185 -73.06 27.27 -87.76
C GLN A 185 -74.40 26.67 -88.22
N SER A 186 -75.48 26.86 -87.46
CA SER A 186 -76.82 26.33 -87.78
C SER A 186 -77.58 27.15 -88.85
N ARG A 187 -77.18 28.39 -89.15
CA ARG A 187 -77.87 29.24 -90.15
C ARG A 187 -77.54 28.89 -91.61
N LYS A 188 -76.36 28.32 -91.90
CA LYS A 188 -75.91 28.10 -93.29
C LYS A 188 -76.48 26.85 -93.97
N PHE A 189 -76.99 25.88 -93.21
CA PHE A 189 -77.51 24.63 -93.78
C PHE A 189 -78.93 24.77 -94.36
N ARG A 190 -79.74 25.73 -93.90
CA ARG A 190 -81.13 25.87 -94.32
C ARG A 190 -81.32 26.59 -95.67
N SER A 191 -80.32 27.31 -96.18
CA SER A 191 -80.44 28.05 -97.44
C SER A 191 -80.07 27.24 -98.68
N MET A 192 -79.14 26.28 -98.59
CA MET A 192 -78.70 25.47 -99.75
C MET A 192 -79.74 24.47 -100.24
N GLN A 193 -80.71 24.08 -99.41
CA GLN A 193 -81.68 23.04 -99.77
C GLN A 193 -82.77 23.52 -100.75
N ARG A 194 -82.91 24.83 -100.99
CA ARG A 194 -83.95 25.39 -101.87
C ARG A 194 -83.51 25.60 -103.32
N SER A 195 -82.21 25.55 -103.60
CA SER A 195 -81.65 25.88 -104.92
C SER A 195 -81.43 24.67 -105.85
N LEU A 196 -81.78 23.45 -105.42
CA LEU A 196 -81.48 22.21 -106.16
C LEU A 196 -82.71 21.51 -106.78
N SER A 197 -83.91 22.08 -106.68
CA SER A 197 -85.16 21.46 -107.18
C SER A 197 -85.75 22.11 -108.44
N ARG A 198 -84.99 22.97 -109.14
CA ARG A 198 -85.42 23.55 -110.43
C ARG A 198 -84.28 23.52 -111.43
N THR A 199 -84.28 22.50 -112.28
CA THR A 199 -83.95 22.56 -113.72
C THR A 199 -84.00 21.14 -114.30
N SER A 200 -84.99 20.92 -115.17
CA SER A 200 -85.18 19.72 -115.99
C SER A 200 -84.99 20.10 -117.46
N ASN A 201 -84.35 19.20 -118.23
CA ASN A 201 -84.42 19.03 -119.71
C ASN A 201 -83.67 20.09 -120.55
N ASN A 202 -82.98 19.80 -121.68
CA ASN A 202 -82.78 18.61 -122.51
C ASN A 202 -81.48 18.78 -123.38
N ASP A 203 -81.00 17.66 -123.93
CA ASP A 203 -80.11 17.49 -125.10
C ASP A 203 -78.65 18.01 -125.09
N SER A 204 -77.76 17.23 -124.45
CA SER A 204 -76.36 17.05 -124.90
C SER A 204 -75.75 15.77 -124.29
N SER A 205 -76.45 14.63 -124.43
CA SER A 205 -76.16 13.42 -123.67
C SER A 205 -74.72 12.91 -123.80
N LEU A 206 -74.06 13.09 -124.94
CA LEU A 206 -72.69 12.62 -125.19
C LEU A 206 -71.62 13.54 -124.58
N ASP A 207 -71.75 14.86 -124.74
CA ASP A 207 -70.86 15.85 -124.12
C ASP A 207 -71.04 15.91 -122.60
N HIS A 208 -72.26 15.70 -122.10
CA HIS A 208 -72.53 15.57 -120.66
C HIS A 208 -71.98 14.28 -120.07
N LEU A 209 -71.99 13.16 -120.80
CA LEU A 209 -71.34 11.91 -120.38
C LEU A 209 -69.81 12.04 -120.34
N GLN A 210 -69.21 12.69 -121.34
CA GLN A 210 -67.78 12.93 -121.37
C GLN A 210 -67.33 13.93 -120.30
N SER A 211 -68.09 15.02 -120.09
CA SER A 211 -67.90 15.95 -118.98
C SER A 211 -68.07 15.26 -117.62
N PHE A 212 -69.03 14.35 -117.48
CA PHE A 212 -69.23 13.56 -116.26
C PHE A 212 -68.07 12.60 -116.01
N HIS A 213 -67.57 11.93 -117.06
CA HIS A 213 -66.41 11.04 -116.96
C HIS A 213 -65.14 11.83 -116.57
N GLU A 214 -64.89 12.99 -117.18
CA GLU A 214 -63.80 13.86 -116.78
C GLU A 214 -63.94 14.36 -115.33
N LYS A 215 -65.15 14.74 -114.91
CA LYS A 215 -65.44 15.11 -113.51
C LYS A 215 -65.19 13.95 -112.56
N MET A 216 -65.51 12.72 -112.96
CA MET A 216 -65.27 11.51 -112.16
C MET A 216 -63.77 11.19 -112.06
N LEU A 217 -63.02 11.30 -113.16
CA LEU A 217 -61.56 11.14 -113.17
C LEU A 217 -60.87 12.22 -112.33
N ARG A 218 -61.29 13.48 -112.45
CA ARG A 218 -60.81 14.58 -111.61
C ARG A 218 -61.15 14.35 -110.13
N SER A 219 -62.35 13.87 -109.83
CA SER A 219 -62.77 13.51 -108.47
C SER A 219 -61.92 12.37 -107.89
N LYS A 220 -61.65 11.32 -108.68
CA LYS A 220 -60.77 10.20 -108.29
C LYS A 220 -59.34 10.68 -108.01
N HIS A 221 -58.81 11.56 -108.85
CA HIS A 221 -57.49 12.17 -108.66
C HIS A 221 -57.44 13.05 -107.40
N LEU A 222 -58.47 13.88 -107.18
CA LEU A 222 -58.62 14.69 -105.98
C LEU A 222 -58.67 13.82 -104.72
N HIS A 223 -59.44 12.73 -104.75
CA HIS A 223 -59.57 11.81 -103.63
C HIS A 223 -58.24 11.10 -103.33
N GLN A 224 -57.52 10.67 -104.37
CA GLN A 224 -56.22 10.03 -104.22
C GLN A 224 -55.15 11.00 -103.67
N SER A 225 -55.17 12.26 -104.12
CA SER A 225 -54.33 13.33 -103.57
C SER A 225 -54.65 13.62 -102.10
N LEU A 226 -55.93 13.68 -101.73
CA LEU A 226 -56.38 13.90 -100.35
C LEU A 226 -55.99 12.73 -99.43
N LEU A 227 -56.10 11.48 -99.92
CA LEU A 227 -55.64 10.29 -99.20
C LEU A 227 -54.12 10.32 -99.00
N GLN A 228 -53.36 10.76 -100.00
CA GLN A 228 -51.90 10.89 -99.91
C GLN A 228 -51.51 11.99 -98.91
N GLU A 229 -52.18 13.14 -98.93
CA GLU A 229 -51.98 14.22 -97.94
C GLU A 229 -52.29 13.75 -96.52
N LYS A 230 -53.37 12.96 -96.33
CA LYS A 230 -53.71 12.38 -95.03
C LYS A 230 -52.67 11.37 -94.56
N ARG A 231 -52.14 10.54 -95.45
CA ARG A 231 -51.06 9.59 -95.12
C ARG A 231 -49.79 10.31 -94.68
N ILE A 232 -49.41 11.39 -95.36
CA ILE A 232 -48.25 12.22 -94.98
C ILE A 232 -48.48 12.85 -93.60
N LYS A 233 -49.66 13.44 -93.35
CA LYS A 233 -49.98 14.02 -92.04
C LYS A 233 -49.96 13.00 -90.89
N ILE A 234 -50.39 11.77 -91.14
CA ILE A 234 -50.32 10.68 -90.17
C ILE A 234 -48.86 10.28 -89.91
N ALA A 235 -48.04 10.17 -90.95
CA ALA A 235 -46.61 9.85 -90.82
C ALA A 235 -45.87 10.93 -90.00
N ASP A 236 -46.07 12.20 -90.33
CA ASP A 236 -45.50 13.34 -89.59
C ASP A 236 -45.93 13.35 -88.11
N HIS A 237 -47.20 13.05 -87.85
CA HIS A 237 -47.70 12.97 -86.48
C HIS A 237 -47.05 11.81 -85.71
N ASN A 238 -46.94 10.64 -86.32
CA ASN A 238 -46.30 9.48 -85.71
C ASN A 238 -44.82 9.74 -85.43
N GLU A 239 -44.10 10.41 -86.32
CA GLU A 239 -42.71 10.80 -86.10
C GLU A 239 -42.56 11.77 -84.91
N LYS A 240 -43.46 12.77 -84.80
CA LYS A 240 -43.49 13.70 -83.65
C LYS A 240 -43.75 12.97 -82.33
N VAL A 241 -44.74 12.07 -82.30
CA VAL A 241 -45.04 11.26 -81.10
C VAL A 241 -43.85 10.38 -80.74
N HIS A 242 -43.20 9.74 -81.72
CA HIS A 242 -42.06 8.89 -81.49
C HIS A 242 -40.85 9.66 -80.94
N ASN A 243 -40.59 10.87 -81.44
CA ASN A 243 -39.55 11.75 -80.92
C ASN A 243 -39.81 12.23 -79.49
N ILE A 244 -41.07 12.51 -79.14
CA ILE A 244 -41.46 12.86 -77.76
C ILE A 244 -41.25 11.66 -76.82
N LEU A 245 -41.64 10.46 -77.24
CA LEU A 245 -41.45 9.23 -76.46
C LEU A 245 -39.97 8.90 -76.26
N LYS A 246 -39.12 9.06 -77.28
CA LYS A 246 -37.66 8.90 -77.14
C LYS A 246 -37.06 9.87 -76.13
N LYS A 247 -37.44 11.15 -76.18
CA LYS A 247 -37.01 12.15 -75.19
C LYS A 247 -37.46 11.80 -73.76
N HIS A 248 -38.68 11.32 -73.59
CA HIS A 248 -39.17 10.91 -72.27
C HIS A 248 -38.45 9.68 -71.70
N LYS A 249 -38.10 8.69 -72.54
CA LYS A 249 -37.29 7.53 -72.11
C LYS A 249 -35.90 7.96 -71.67
N SER A 250 -35.21 8.82 -72.44
CA SER A 250 -33.86 9.29 -72.07
C SER A 250 -33.86 10.12 -70.78
N ILE A 251 -34.89 10.95 -70.53
CA ILE A 251 -35.01 11.72 -69.29
C ILE A 251 -35.19 10.80 -68.08
N ARG A 252 -35.99 9.73 -68.22
CA ARG A 252 -36.22 8.77 -67.13
C ARG A 252 -34.95 7.97 -66.81
N GLU A 253 -34.24 7.49 -67.83
CA GLU A 253 -32.95 6.78 -67.67
C GLU A 253 -31.88 7.66 -67.00
N VAL A 254 -31.74 8.92 -67.43
CA VAL A 254 -30.82 9.88 -66.81
C VAL A 254 -31.18 10.14 -65.35
N HIS A 255 -32.46 10.24 -65.03
CA HIS A 255 -32.93 10.47 -63.66
C HIS A 255 -32.68 9.24 -62.75
N GLU A 256 -32.88 8.03 -63.27
CA GLU A 256 -32.58 6.79 -62.52
C GLU A 256 -31.08 6.61 -62.31
N HIS A 257 -30.25 6.89 -63.32
CA HIS A 257 -28.79 6.87 -63.16
C HIS A 257 -28.31 7.89 -62.13
N SER A 258 -28.87 9.11 -62.12
CA SER A 258 -28.54 10.12 -61.12
C SER A 258 -28.91 9.68 -59.70
N LYS A 259 -30.05 8.98 -59.52
CA LYS A 259 -30.42 8.38 -58.21
C LYS A 259 -29.43 7.31 -57.78
N LEU A 260 -28.99 6.45 -58.70
CA LEU A 260 -28.04 5.38 -58.42
C LEU A 260 -26.68 5.95 -57.99
N ILE A 261 -26.16 6.93 -58.73
CA ILE A 261 -24.90 7.62 -58.41
C ILE A 261 -24.96 8.28 -57.03
N ASN A 262 -26.08 8.94 -56.71
CA ASN A 262 -26.30 9.53 -55.39
C ASN A 262 -26.39 8.48 -54.27
N LEU A 263 -26.92 7.28 -54.55
CA LEU A 263 -26.98 6.19 -53.58
C LEU A 263 -25.58 5.62 -53.31
N ILE A 264 -24.80 5.38 -54.37
CA ILE A 264 -23.40 4.89 -54.29
C ILE A 264 -22.55 5.89 -53.50
N GLY A 265 -22.63 7.19 -53.84
CA GLY A 265 -21.87 8.22 -53.11
C GLY A 265 -22.22 8.32 -51.63
N LYS A 266 -23.48 8.01 -51.24
CA LYS A 266 -23.87 7.93 -49.82
C LYS A 266 -23.28 6.70 -49.13
N ILE A 267 -23.23 5.55 -49.81
CA ILE A 267 -22.64 4.32 -49.29
C ILE A 267 -21.13 4.51 -49.08
N ASP A 268 -20.42 5.04 -50.09
CA ASP A 268 -18.98 5.32 -50.00
C ASP A 268 -18.66 6.31 -48.86
N HIS A 269 -19.52 7.32 -48.67
CA HIS A 269 -19.35 8.24 -47.55
C HIS A 269 -19.53 7.54 -46.20
N LEU A 270 -20.53 6.66 -46.06
CA LEU A 270 -20.76 5.89 -44.83
C LEU A 270 -19.59 4.95 -44.52
N ASP A 271 -19.04 4.28 -45.54
CA ASP A 271 -17.88 3.40 -45.38
C ASP A 271 -16.61 4.18 -45.04
N SER A 272 -16.37 5.33 -45.67
CA SER A 272 -15.28 6.24 -45.30
C SER A 272 -15.41 6.73 -43.85
N HIS A 273 -16.62 7.08 -43.42
CA HIS A 273 -16.88 7.51 -42.05
C HIS A 273 -16.69 6.36 -41.04
N ARG A 274 -17.16 5.15 -41.37
CA ARG A 274 -16.96 3.94 -40.55
C ARG A 274 -15.49 3.59 -40.44
N SER A 275 -14.74 3.63 -41.54
CA SER A 275 -13.29 3.40 -41.57
C SER A 275 -12.52 4.39 -40.71
N LYS A 276 -12.83 5.70 -40.81
CA LYS A 276 -12.23 6.73 -39.95
C LYS A 276 -12.53 6.48 -38.46
N LYS A 277 -13.76 6.07 -38.13
CA LYS A 277 -14.17 5.76 -36.75
C LYS A 277 -13.45 4.52 -36.21
N ILE A 278 -13.32 3.46 -37.01
CA ILE A 278 -12.56 2.26 -36.64
C ILE A 278 -11.09 2.62 -36.42
N LYS A 279 -10.46 3.35 -37.33
CA LYS A 279 -9.07 3.80 -37.19
C LYS A 279 -8.86 4.60 -35.90
N LEU A 280 -9.75 5.55 -35.60
CA LEU A 280 -9.69 6.33 -34.35
C LEU A 280 -9.77 5.43 -33.11
N ILE A 281 -10.68 4.45 -33.09
CA ILE A 281 -10.81 3.50 -31.97
C ILE A 281 -9.52 2.68 -31.85
N THR A 282 -9.01 2.14 -32.94
CA THR A 282 -7.76 1.36 -32.95
C THR A 282 -6.57 2.18 -32.46
N ASP A 283 -6.43 3.43 -32.90
CA ASP A 283 -5.35 4.33 -32.45
C ASP A 283 -5.45 4.64 -30.93
N VAL A 284 -6.66 4.84 -30.42
CA VAL A 284 -6.90 5.03 -28.98
C VAL A 284 -6.54 3.77 -28.19
N HIS A 285 -6.91 2.59 -28.69
CA HIS A 285 -6.56 1.31 -28.08
C HIS A 285 -5.05 1.07 -28.11
N ALA A 286 -4.37 1.36 -29.22
CA ALA A 286 -2.92 1.23 -29.34
C ALA A 286 -2.18 2.12 -28.32
N LYS A 287 -2.60 3.39 -28.17
CA LYS A 287 -2.02 4.32 -27.16
C LYS A 287 -2.26 3.85 -25.72
N LYS A 288 -3.45 3.31 -25.43
CA LYS A 288 -3.75 2.72 -24.12
C LYS A 288 -2.87 1.48 -23.87
N GLN A 289 -2.69 0.63 -24.86
CA GLN A 289 -1.84 -0.54 -24.74
C GLN A 289 -0.38 -0.15 -24.51
N GLU A 290 0.15 0.82 -25.26
CA GLU A 290 1.51 1.32 -25.09
C GLU A 290 1.75 1.88 -23.67
N THR A 291 0.79 2.65 -23.14
CA THR A 291 0.87 3.18 -21.78
C THR A 291 0.77 2.09 -20.70
N ILE A 292 -0.02 1.03 -20.92
CA ILE A 292 -0.05 -0.13 -20.05
C ILE A 292 1.30 -0.84 -20.08
N THR A 293 1.86 -1.12 -21.25
CA THR A 293 3.15 -1.80 -21.40
C THR A 293 4.27 -1.00 -20.73
N LYS A 294 4.33 0.33 -20.92
CA LYS A 294 5.29 1.22 -20.24
C LYS A 294 5.17 1.20 -18.71
N LYS A 295 3.94 1.10 -18.19
CA LYS A 295 3.72 0.98 -16.74
C LYS A 295 4.15 -0.39 -16.21
N VAL A 296 3.86 -1.45 -16.95
CA VAL A 296 4.23 -2.83 -16.58
C VAL A 296 5.75 -2.98 -16.56
N THR A 297 6.47 -2.46 -17.57
CA THR A 297 7.93 -2.49 -17.57
C THR A 297 8.52 -1.69 -16.42
N LYS A 298 7.97 -0.51 -16.09
CA LYS A 298 8.39 0.26 -14.91
C LYS A 298 8.16 -0.49 -13.59
N ILE A 299 7.03 -1.19 -13.45
CA ILE A 299 6.75 -2.02 -12.28
C ILE A 299 7.77 -3.16 -12.18
N LYS A 300 8.05 -3.84 -13.30
CA LYS A 300 9.04 -4.93 -13.36
C LYS A 300 10.43 -4.46 -12.92
N ASN A 301 10.91 -3.35 -13.48
CA ASN A 301 12.22 -2.79 -13.11
C ASN A 301 12.28 -2.39 -11.63
N ASN A 302 11.21 -1.78 -11.09
CA ASN A 302 11.15 -1.43 -9.67
C ASN A 302 11.18 -2.68 -8.75
N LEU A 303 10.53 -3.78 -9.16
CA LEU A 303 10.56 -5.04 -8.41
C LEU A 303 11.95 -5.68 -8.44
N GLU A 304 12.64 -5.63 -9.58
CA GLU A 304 14.02 -6.09 -9.71
C GLU A 304 14.97 -5.27 -8.81
N GLU A 305 14.83 -3.93 -8.80
CA GLU A 305 15.63 -3.08 -7.90
C GLU A 305 15.36 -3.33 -6.41
N GLU A 306 14.11 -3.55 -6.01
CA GLU A 306 13.79 -3.90 -4.61
C GLU A 306 14.31 -5.28 -4.23
N SER A 307 14.27 -6.25 -5.15
CA SER A 307 14.87 -7.58 -4.97
C SER A 307 16.39 -7.47 -4.72
N ASP A 308 17.10 -6.68 -5.53
CA ASP A 308 18.53 -6.45 -5.37
C ASP A 308 18.88 -5.76 -4.04
N LYS A 309 18.07 -4.78 -3.62
CA LYS A 309 18.24 -4.15 -2.29
C LYS A 309 18.01 -5.15 -1.17
N MET A 310 17.03 -6.04 -1.30
CA MET A 310 16.76 -7.10 -0.32
C MET A 310 17.92 -8.10 -0.24
N LEU A 311 18.45 -8.56 -1.39
CA LEU A 311 19.63 -9.43 -1.45
C LEU A 311 20.85 -8.78 -0.78
N LYS A 312 21.12 -7.50 -1.05
CA LYS A 312 22.21 -6.74 -0.39
C LYS A 312 22.00 -6.65 1.13
N ARG A 313 20.75 -6.49 1.60
CA ARG A 313 20.42 -6.49 3.04
C ARG A 313 20.63 -7.87 3.68
N MET A 314 20.23 -8.95 3.01
CA MET A 314 20.46 -10.32 3.48
C MET A 314 21.95 -10.60 3.65
N ARG A 315 22.77 -10.33 2.62
CA ARG A 315 24.23 -10.50 2.69
C ARG A 315 24.87 -9.73 3.86
N LYS A 316 24.40 -8.52 4.14
CA LYS A 316 24.87 -7.72 5.29
C LYS A 316 24.47 -8.34 6.63
N LEU A 317 23.26 -8.90 6.73
CA LEU A 317 22.81 -9.59 7.93
C LEU A 317 23.59 -10.89 8.16
N ASP A 318 23.79 -11.69 7.11
CA ASP A 318 24.55 -12.93 7.18
C ASP A 318 25.99 -12.67 7.62
N SER A 319 26.64 -11.64 7.06
CA SER A 319 27.98 -11.22 7.49
C SER A 319 28.01 -10.79 8.96
N LYS A 320 27.02 -10.04 9.43
CA LYS A 320 26.92 -9.67 10.86
C LYS A 320 26.71 -10.87 11.76
N GLN A 321 25.88 -11.82 11.34
CA GLN A 321 25.61 -13.04 12.10
C GLN A 321 26.86 -13.92 12.19
N MET A 322 27.59 -14.09 11.09
CA MET A 322 28.86 -14.82 11.07
C MET A 322 29.93 -14.15 11.93
N ASN A 323 30.08 -12.82 11.82
CA ASN A 323 31.02 -12.09 12.67
C ASN A 323 30.67 -12.22 14.16
N HIS A 324 29.38 -12.17 14.50
CA HIS A 324 28.94 -12.38 15.87
C HIS A 324 29.21 -13.82 16.36
N LYS A 325 28.91 -14.83 15.53
CA LYS A 325 29.20 -16.23 15.84
C LYS A 325 30.68 -16.45 16.10
N ASN A 326 31.56 -15.91 15.24
CA ASN A 326 33.00 -16.02 15.41
C ASN A 326 33.49 -15.32 16.68
N LYS A 327 32.94 -14.14 17.01
CA LYS A 327 33.26 -13.45 18.27
C LYS A 327 32.86 -14.28 19.49
N VAL A 328 31.68 -14.90 19.48
CA VAL A 328 31.22 -15.76 20.58
C VAL A 328 32.09 -17.01 20.71
N LEU A 329 32.48 -17.62 19.58
CA LEU A 329 33.40 -18.77 19.59
C LEU A 329 34.75 -18.40 20.21
N TYR A 330 35.32 -17.27 19.82
CA TYR A 330 36.58 -16.79 20.38
C TYR A 330 36.49 -16.53 21.89
N GLN A 331 35.40 -15.90 22.35
CA GLN A 331 35.16 -15.68 23.79
C GLN A 331 34.99 -16.99 24.57
N LEU A 332 34.36 -18.00 23.97
CA LEU A 332 34.25 -19.33 24.57
C LEU A 332 35.61 -20.03 24.66
N GLU A 333 36.45 -19.91 23.64
CA GLU A 333 37.83 -20.42 23.67
C GLU A 333 38.66 -19.74 24.75
N GLU A 334 38.57 -18.42 24.91
CA GLU A 334 39.25 -17.69 26.00
C GLU A 334 38.79 -18.15 27.39
N LEU A 335 37.48 -18.31 27.58
CA LEU A 335 36.92 -18.80 28.86
C LEU A 335 37.35 -20.24 29.16
N ASN A 336 37.46 -21.10 28.16
CA ASN A 336 37.96 -22.46 28.36
C ASN A 336 39.44 -22.46 28.76
N LYS A 337 40.28 -21.65 28.11
CA LYS A 337 41.68 -21.48 28.51
C LYS A 337 41.79 -20.95 29.94
N GLU A 338 40.97 -19.98 30.32
CA GLU A 338 40.95 -19.45 31.69
C GLU A 338 40.57 -20.54 32.71
N LYS A 339 39.56 -21.37 32.41
CA LYS A 339 39.21 -22.52 33.26
C LYS A 339 40.35 -23.52 33.40
N GLU A 340 41.06 -23.84 32.32
CA GLU A 340 42.24 -24.69 32.35
C GLU A 340 43.33 -24.10 33.24
N TYR A 341 43.64 -22.80 33.09
CA TYR A 341 44.60 -22.11 33.97
C TYR A 341 44.19 -22.14 35.44
N TRP A 342 42.90 -21.93 35.75
CA TRP A 342 42.39 -22.04 37.12
C TRP A 342 42.55 -23.46 37.68
N SER A 343 42.25 -24.48 36.88
CA SER A 343 42.45 -25.88 37.26
C SER A 343 43.91 -26.19 37.53
N ILE A 344 44.83 -25.76 36.66
CA ILE A 344 46.28 -25.93 36.85
C ILE A 344 46.74 -25.22 38.13
N ARG A 345 46.32 -23.96 38.37
CA ARG A 345 46.66 -23.23 39.60
C ARG A 345 46.13 -23.89 40.85
N GLN A 346 44.95 -24.52 40.79
CA GLN A 346 44.40 -25.25 41.93
C GLN A 346 45.19 -26.53 42.19
N HIS A 347 45.52 -27.30 41.15
CA HIS A 347 46.36 -28.48 41.27
C HIS A 347 47.73 -28.17 41.89
N LEU A 348 48.40 -27.11 41.44
CA LEU A 348 49.68 -26.68 42.00
C LEU A 348 49.58 -26.30 43.49
N ARG A 349 48.51 -25.58 43.88
CA ARG A 349 48.26 -25.26 45.30
C ARG A 349 48.04 -26.50 46.16
N ASP A 350 47.32 -27.48 45.63
CA ASP A 350 47.06 -28.73 46.33
C ASP A 350 48.32 -29.60 46.42
N GLU A 351 49.19 -29.58 45.41
CA GLU A 351 50.51 -30.23 45.43
C GLU A 351 51.45 -29.59 46.46
N ASP A 352 51.57 -28.26 46.47
CA ASP A 352 52.36 -27.52 47.46
C ASP A 352 51.86 -27.78 48.89
N ALA A 353 50.54 -27.82 49.09
CA ALA A 353 49.94 -28.15 50.38
C ALA A 353 50.24 -29.59 50.82
N ARG A 354 50.22 -30.56 49.90
CA ARG A 354 50.60 -31.96 50.18
C ARG A 354 52.08 -32.08 50.51
N GLU A 355 52.95 -31.37 49.80
CA GLU A 355 54.38 -31.39 50.08
C GLU A 355 54.69 -30.80 51.46
N ASN A 356 54.08 -29.66 51.80
CA ASN A 356 54.21 -29.05 53.13
C ASN A 356 53.70 -29.94 54.26
N LEU A 357 52.55 -30.61 54.07
CA LEU A 357 52.05 -31.59 55.04
C LEU A 357 53.05 -32.74 55.26
N ASN A 358 53.66 -33.24 54.18
CA ASN A 358 54.66 -34.29 54.27
C ASN A 358 55.94 -33.83 54.98
N ARG A 359 56.38 -32.59 54.77
CA ARG A 359 57.51 -31.99 55.50
C ARG A 359 57.23 -31.88 57.01
N ILE A 360 56.05 -31.40 57.38
CA ILE A 360 55.61 -31.32 58.79
C ILE A 360 55.56 -32.72 59.41
N ARG A 361 54.94 -33.69 58.74
CA ARG A 361 54.88 -35.08 59.21
C ARG A 361 56.27 -35.69 59.45
N LYS A 362 57.24 -35.44 58.55
CA LYS A 362 58.62 -35.91 58.73
C LYS A 362 59.26 -35.28 59.96
N SER A 363 59.15 -33.96 60.13
CA SER A 363 59.69 -33.25 61.31
C SER A 363 59.06 -33.73 62.61
N ASP A 364 57.74 -33.95 62.63
CA ASP A 364 57.05 -34.48 63.81
C ASP A 364 57.49 -35.91 64.14
N MET A 365 57.74 -36.75 63.13
CA MET A 365 58.28 -38.09 63.34
C MET A 365 59.72 -38.07 63.87
N GLU A 366 60.55 -37.13 63.42
CA GLU A 366 61.90 -36.92 63.96
C GLU A 366 61.87 -36.48 65.43
N LYS A 367 61.04 -35.48 65.78
CA LYS A 367 60.85 -35.05 67.17
C LYS A 367 60.34 -36.19 68.06
N LYS A 368 59.44 -37.03 67.55
CA LYS A 368 58.97 -38.22 68.27
C LYS A 368 60.10 -39.23 68.51
N LYS A 369 60.98 -39.45 67.52
CA LYS A 369 62.16 -40.31 67.68
C LYS A 369 63.10 -39.78 68.76
N GLU A 370 63.43 -38.48 68.71
CA GLU A 370 64.28 -37.85 69.74
C GLU A 370 63.68 -37.98 71.14
N LEU A 371 62.35 -37.84 71.26
CA LEU A 371 61.65 -37.96 72.53
C LEU A 371 61.67 -39.41 73.06
N ILE A 372 61.54 -40.40 72.17
CA ILE A 372 61.70 -41.83 72.51
C ILE A 372 63.15 -42.11 72.95
N GLU A 373 64.15 -41.60 72.24
CA GLU A 373 65.57 -41.75 72.60
C GLU A 373 65.85 -41.16 73.98
N LYS A 374 65.35 -39.94 74.27
CA LYS A 374 65.44 -39.34 75.60
C LYS A 374 64.74 -40.17 76.68
N HIS A 375 63.57 -40.74 76.39
CA HIS A 375 62.89 -41.64 77.32
C HIS A 375 63.69 -42.92 77.59
N LEU A 376 64.30 -43.52 76.57
CA LEU A 376 65.17 -44.69 76.72
C LEU A 376 66.42 -44.35 77.57
N GLU A 377 67.02 -43.18 77.36
CA GLU A 377 68.14 -42.71 78.20
C GLU A 377 67.73 -42.48 79.66
N LEU A 378 66.57 -41.85 79.90
CA LEU A 378 66.04 -41.67 81.25
C LEU A 378 65.74 -43.01 81.92
N HIS A 379 65.18 -43.97 81.19
CA HIS A 379 64.94 -45.31 81.70
C HIS A 379 66.24 -46.01 82.09
N LYS A 380 67.29 -45.90 81.26
CA LYS A 380 68.63 -46.42 81.61
C LYS A 380 69.16 -45.78 82.89
N LYS A 381 69.05 -44.44 83.02
CA LYS A 381 69.46 -43.74 84.25
C LYS A 381 68.64 -44.21 85.46
N PHE A 382 67.35 -44.43 85.31
CA PHE A 382 66.49 -44.92 86.39
C PHE A 382 66.90 -46.33 86.85
N GLU A 383 67.17 -47.24 85.90
CA GLU A 383 67.68 -48.58 86.22
C GLU A 383 69.04 -48.50 86.94
N THR A 384 69.97 -47.65 86.49
CA THR A 384 71.26 -47.49 87.20
C THR A 384 71.09 -46.96 88.63
N MET A 385 70.15 -46.04 88.87
CA MET A 385 69.85 -45.56 90.24
C MET A 385 69.25 -46.66 91.10
N LYS A 386 68.38 -47.50 90.53
CA LYS A 386 67.79 -48.65 91.21
C LYS A 386 68.88 -49.63 91.65
N GLU A 387 69.80 -49.98 90.75
CA GLU A 387 70.95 -50.85 91.07
C GLU A 387 71.87 -50.26 92.15
N LEU A 388 72.18 -48.95 92.08
CA LEU A 388 72.98 -48.28 93.11
C LEU A 388 72.29 -48.30 94.48
N LYS A 389 70.97 -48.07 94.51
CA LYS A 389 70.19 -48.14 95.75
C LYS A 389 70.15 -49.57 96.32
N GLU A 390 70.01 -50.58 95.47
CA GLU A 390 70.09 -51.99 95.84
C GLU A 390 71.45 -52.31 96.50
N LYS A 391 72.55 -51.92 95.85
CA LYS A 391 73.92 -52.09 96.38
C LYS A 391 74.13 -51.38 97.72
N THR A 392 73.59 -50.17 97.86
CA THR A 392 73.69 -49.39 99.10
C THR A 392 72.91 -50.05 100.22
N ASN A 393 71.70 -50.54 99.95
CA ASN A 393 70.90 -51.28 100.91
C ASN A 393 71.56 -52.60 101.32
N GLN A 394 72.18 -53.32 100.39
CA GLN A 394 72.95 -54.53 100.70
C GLN A 394 74.13 -54.22 101.63
N LYS A 395 74.86 -53.13 101.38
CA LYS A 395 75.94 -52.67 102.25
C LYS A 395 75.43 -52.33 103.66
N ILE A 396 74.34 -51.56 103.77
CA ILE A 396 73.73 -51.22 105.07
C ILE A 396 73.33 -52.49 105.84
N ARG A 397 72.74 -53.48 105.16
CA ARG A 397 72.39 -54.77 105.79
C ARG A 397 73.63 -55.51 106.27
N TYR A 398 74.70 -55.53 105.47
CA TYR A 398 75.96 -56.18 105.84
C TYR A 398 76.62 -55.49 107.04
N ASP A 399 76.73 -54.16 107.01
CA ASP A 399 77.31 -53.35 108.10
C ASP A 399 76.51 -53.55 109.40
N ALA A 400 75.17 -53.62 109.33
CA ALA A 400 74.32 -53.91 110.48
C ALA A 400 74.52 -55.33 111.03
N ILE A 401 74.70 -56.32 110.17
CA ILE A 401 75.01 -57.71 110.59
C ILE A 401 76.37 -57.75 111.28
N GLN A 402 77.38 -57.08 110.72
CA GLN A 402 78.72 -57.03 111.30
C GLN A 402 78.73 -56.33 112.66
N ALA A 403 78.08 -55.17 112.77
CA ALA A 403 77.94 -54.46 114.05
C ALA A 403 77.21 -55.30 115.11
N ASN A 404 76.16 -56.03 114.73
CA ASN A 404 75.48 -56.97 115.63
C ASN A 404 76.37 -58.13 116.06
N HIS A 405 77.22 -58.65 115.16
CA HIS A 405 78.18 -59.70 115.48
C HIS A 405 79.27 -59.21 116.44
N GLU A 406 79.82 -58.02 116.21
CA GLU A 406 80.77 -57.37 117.11
C GLU A 406 80.15 -57.08 118.48
N TYR A 407 78.91 -56.60 118.52
CA TYR A 407 78.17 -56.40 119.77
C TYR A 407 77.94 -57.73 120.53
N ALA A 408 77.55 -58.80 119.84
CA ALA A 408 77.39 -60.12 120.44
C ALA A 408 78.73 -60.67 120.99
N LYS A 409 79.83 -60.47 120.26
CA LYS A 409 81.19 -60.84 120.70
C LYS A 409 81.60 -60.05 121.95
N ALA A 410 81.37 -58.74 121.97
CA ALA A 410 81.64 -57.89 123.13
C ALA A 410 80.79 -58.31 124.35
N LYS A 411 79.51 -58.64 124.15
CA LYS A 411 78.63 -59.14 125.22
C LYS A 411 79.10 -60.50 125.77
N MET A 412 79.55 -61.42 124.91
CA MET A 412 80.14 -62.69 125.36
C MET A 412 81.39 -62.46 126.21
N ILE A 413 82.30 -61.60 125.75
CA ILE A 413 83.51 -61.23 126.51
C ILE A 413 83.12 -60.65 127.88
N HIS A 414 82.13 -59.76 127.92
CA HIS A 414 81.64 -59.17 129.17
C HIS A 414 81.07 -60.23 130.15
N VAL A 415 80.28 -61.18 129.66
CA VAL A 415 79.74 -62.28 130.49
C VAL A 415 80.86 -63.18 131.01
N LEU A 416 81.89 -63.46 130.20
CA LEU A 416 83.06 -64.22 130.64
C LEU A 416 83.84 -63.51 131.77
N ILE A 417 83.96 -62.18 131.70
CA ILE A 417 84.56 -61.38 132.78
C ILE A 417 83.74 -61.48 134.07
N GLN A 418 82.41 -61.33 133.99
CA GLN A 418 81.55 -61.36 135.18
C GLN A 418 81.54 -62.71 135.89
N LYS A 419 81.67 -63.83 135.16
CA LYS A 419 81.68 -65.18 135.74
C LYS A 419 83.08 -65.66 136.15
N SER A 420 84.11 -64.84 135.99
CA SER A 420 85.49 -65.22 136.33
C SER A 420 85.75 -65.06 137.84
N PRO A 421 86.44 -66.03 138.48
CA PRO A 421 86.77 -65.98 139.91
C PRO A 421 87.73 -64.83 140.29
N ASN A 422 88.30 -64.08 139.33
CA ASN A 422 89.11 -62.89 139.61
C ASN A 422 88.91 -61.77 138.56
N PRO A 423 87.80 -61.01 138.63
CA PRO A 423 87.36 -60.08 137.57
C PRO A 423 88.37 -58.96 137.25
N ASN A 424 89.06 -58.44 138.27
CA ASN A 424 89.98 -57.30 138.12
C ASN A 424 91.28 -57.65 137.37
N HIS A 425 91.69 -58.93 137.35
CA HIS A 425 92.87 -59.37 136.62
C HIS A 425 92.58 -59.49 135.12
N TYR A 426 91.45 -60.08 134.75
CA TYR A 426 91.07 -60.30 133.35
C TYR A 426 90.64 -59.02 132.62
N SER A 427 90.11 -58.01 133.34
CA SER A 427 89.84 -56.68 132.75
C SER A 427 91.12 -56.02 132.22
N LYS A 428 92.24 -56.13 132.94
CA LYS A 428 93.54 -55.54 132.54
C LYS A 428 94.24 -56.29 131.40
N VAL A 429 93.92 -57.57 131.19
CA VAL A 429 94.47 -58.37 130.08
C VAL A 429 93.77 -58.03 128.77
N ILE A 430 92.48 -57.66 128.81
CA ILE A 430 91.70 -57.32 127.61
C ILE A 430 91.93 -55.86 127.17
N GLU A 431 92.22 -54.93 128.07
CA GLU A 431 92.71 -53.58 127.69
C GLU A 431 94.04 -53.61 126.91
N LYS A 432 94.75 -54.74 126.90
CA LYS A 432 95.96 -54.95 126.09
C LYS A 432 95.69 -55.67 124.75
N ILE A 433 94.47 -56.14 124.50
CA ILE A 433 94.11 -56.94 123.31
C ILE A 433 92.97 -56.28 122.49
N SER A 434 92.19 -55.36 123.07
CA SER A 434 91.40 -54.35 122.34
C SER A 434 92.31 -53.27 121.78
#